data_AF-A0A7V1II80-F1
#
_entry.id   AF-A0A7V1II80-F1
#
_cell.length_a   1.000
_cell.length_b   1.000
_cell.length_c   1.000
_cell.angle_alpha   90.00
_cell.angle_beta   90.00
_cell.angle_gamma   90.00
#
_symmetry.space_group_name_H-M   'P 1'
#
loop_
_entity.id
_entity.type
_entity.pdbx_description
1 polymer ?
#
loop_
_entity_poly.entity_id
_entity_poly.type
_entity_poly.pdbx_seq_one_letter_code
_entity_poly.pdbx_strand_id
1 'polypeptide(L)'
;MSTTPASPTETSANETGSGADRPGILLVDDGELDAVARVLESQGLAFERLRGGRIPAEVAPPRDLLIVTPRRVERVRRGSPEDARPGRPLRIIAVTEDSPALRRRLRRNGLHLLVRLPADPEIWRLLVARALYEGDERREDARIAVGSPVSVTPDRRGRKTPAPASTATLVDISNRGCRLRTREAFSEGDAIVFSLSAGCLDASEDGPDDGSLTLHGRVRRIAIETDPADADEPPLRTLAVLFDPDMSRKNRNRLTSIINRWAAGPVALGPATDPVAPAIPPCQLPSLPDLTLDDETDPPVPARTRTEVRIGDMPEGSRKERRSEPRGHFESAILAHGEKGPTVLIGRDLSARGMRIERVGAFRQGDRFRLALHGPGVGEPFIVHAEIIRDDGPEGFALLFDRLDRPTADALEKLVACLPDVESLEDGEIKGMGAVLFEIMSESD
;
A
#
# COMPACT_ATOMS: atom_id res chain seq x y z
N MET A 1 77.19 -9.93 31.91
CA MET A 1 76.92 -9.66 30.48
C MET A 1 76.13 -10.84 29.93
N SER A 2 74.80 -10.75 29.93
CA SER A 2 73.91 -11.72 29.30
C SER A 2 72.74 -10.93 28.70
N THR A 3 72.81 -10.74 27.39
CA THR A 3 71.81 -10.05 26.57
C THR A 3 70.70 -11.03 26.21
N THR A 4 69.51 -10.79 26.75
CA THR A 4 68.24 -11.43 26.36
C THR A 4 67.80 -10.89 24.99
N PRO A 5 67.46 -11.73 24.01
CA PRO A 5 66.93 -11.25 22.74
C PRO A 5 65.45 -10.89 22.88
N ALA A 6 65.08 -9.74 22.30
CA ALA A 6 63.72 -9.25 22.22
C ALA A 6 62.88 -10.10 21.26
N SER A 7 61.68 -10.46 21.71
CA SER A 7 60.65 -11.12 20.91
C SER A 7 60.18 -10.22 19.76
N PRO A 8 59.97 -10.75 18.55
CA PRO A 8 59.43 -9.97 17.45
C PRO A 8 57.95 -9.68 17.68
N THR A 9 57.58 -8.41 17.54
CA THR A 9 56.22 -7.91 17.51
C THR A 9 55.48 -8.55 16.32
N GLU A 10 54.56 -9.48 16.61
CA GLU A 10 53.58 -9.96 15.66
C GLU A 10 52.70 -8.79 15.22
N THR A 11 53.09 -8.19 14.09
CA THR A 11 52.22 -7.30 13.35
C THR A 11 51.16 -8.19 12.72
N SER A 12 49.96 -8.19 13.28
CA SER A 12 48.77 -8.77 12.69
C SER A 12 48.51 -8.08 11.34
N ALA A 13 49.12 -8.63 10.29
CA ALA A 13 48.62 -8.52 8.95
C ALA A 13 47.27 -9.25 8.96
N ASN A 14 46.21 -8.47 9.20
CA ASN A 14 44.85 -8.90 8.96
C ASN A 14 44.81 -9.20 7.46
N GLU A 15 44.96 -10.48 7.12
CA GLU A 15 44.86 -10.98 5.77
C GLU A 15 43.56 -10.41 5.18
N THR A 16 43.72 -9.44 4.30
CA THR A 16 42.76 -9.10 3.26
C THR A 16 42.54 -10.36 2.46
N GLY A 17 41.68 -11.23 3.00
CA GLY A 17 41.19 -12.40 2.32
C GLY A 17 40.70 -11.94 0.96
N SER A 18 41.42 -12.40 -0.06
CA SER A 18 41.03 -12.48 -1.46
C SER A 18 39.52 -12.43 -1.58
N GLY A 19 39.00 -11.44 -2.32
CA GLY A 19 37.58 -11.13 -2.51
C GLY A 19 36.75 -12.34 -2.94
N ALA A 20 36.48 -13.20 -1.96
CA ALA A 20 35.53 -14.28 -2.04
C ALA A 20 34.19 -13.60 -2.27
N ASP A 21 33.54 -14.05 -3.34
CA ASP A 21 32.24 -13.64 -3.84
C ASP A 21 31.26 -13.42 -2.69
N ARG A 22 31.22 -12.18 -2.18
CA ARG A 22 30.37 -11.85 -1.03
C ARG A 22 28.94 -11.89 -1.54
N PRO A 23 28.00 -12.54 -0.82
CA PRO A 23 26.63 -12.63 -1.26
C PRO A 23 26.08 -11.22 -1.54
N GLY A 24 25.40 -11.08 -2.68
CA GLY A 24 24.75 -9.82 -3.07
C GLY A 24 23.63 -9.39 -2.12
N ILE A 25 23.16 -10.30 -1.26
CA ILE A 25 22.06 -10.11 -0.31
C ILE A 25 22.59 -10.20 1.14
N LEU A 26 22.23 -9.23 1.97
CA LEU A 26 22.59 -9.20 3.39
C LEU A 26 21.35 -8.98 4.27
N LEU A 27 21.19 -9.88 5.26
CA LEU A 27 20.24 -9.76 6.36
C LEU A 27 20.98 -9.35 7.65
N VAL A 28 20.50 -8.31 8.34
CA VAL A 28 21.06 -7.87 9.63
C VAL A 28 19.96 -7.68 10.67
N ASP A 29 19.88 -8.60 11.63
CA ASP A 29 18.74 -8.66 12.57
C ASP A 29 19.06 -9.30 13.93
N ASP A 30 18.07 -9.33 14.83
CA ASP A 30 18.16 -9.94 16.16
C ASP A 30 17.36 -11.25 16.29
N GLY A 31 16.86 -11.79 15.18
CA GLY A 31 15.95 -12.93 15.09
C GLY A 31 14.61 -12.60 14.44
N GLU A 32 14.33 -11.32 14.22
CA GLU A 32 13.05 -10.85 13.67
C GLU A 32 12.88 -11.18 12.18
N LEU A 33 13.97 -11.48 11.45
CA LEU A 33 13.94 -11.79 10.01
C LEU A 33 13.94 -13.29 9.68
N ASP A 34 13.54 -14.16 10.62
CA ASP A 34 13.46 -15.61 10.38
C ASP A 34 12.48 -15.99 9.25
N ALA A 35 11.41 -15.21 9.04
CA ALA A 35 10.50 -15.41 7.90
C ALA A 35 11.17 -15.06 6.56
N VAL A 36 11.93 -13.97 6.50
CA VAL A 36 12.63 -13.52 5.29
C VAL A 36 13.73 -14.50 4.89
N ALA A 37 14.50 -14.98 5.87
CA ALA A 37 15.54 -15.98 5.64
C ALA A 37 14.96 -17.24 4.98
N ARG A 38 13.83 -17.76 5.50
CA ARG A 38 13.14 -18.92 4.90
C ARG A 38 12.68 -18.67 3.46
N VAL A 39 12.23 -17.47 3.14
CA VAL A 39 11.83 -17.08 1.77
C VAL A 39 13.03 -17.06 0.81
N LEU A 40 14.19 -16.58 1.26
CA LEU A 40 15.43 -16.61 0.47
C LEU A 40 15.92 -18.05 0.27
N GLU A 41 15.89 -18.87 1.33
CA GLU A 41 16.25 -20.29 1.28
C GLU A 41 15.34 -21.08 0.33
N SER A 42 14.02 -20.87 0.38
CA SER A 42 13.07 -21.56 -0.51
C SER A 42 13.22 -21.19 -1.98
N GLN A 43 13.75 -19.99 -2.27
CA GLN A 43 14.08 -19.55 -3.63
C GLN A 43 15.49 -19.98 -4.08
N GLY A 44 16.27 -20.65 -3.22
CA GLY A 44 17.64 -21.04 -3.52
C GLY A 44 18.61 -19.85 -3.66
N LEU A 45 18.29 -18.70 -3.07
CA LEU A 45 19.10 -17.49 -3.16
C LEU A 45 20.22 -17.51 -2.12
N ALA A 46 21.45 -17.18 -2.54
CA ALA A 46 22.58 -17.03 -1.63
C ALA A 46 22.50 -15.69 -0.87
N PHE A 47 22.59 -15.72 0.45
CA PHE A 47 22.60 -14.53 1.29
C PHE A 47 23.53 -14.68 2.50
N GLU A 48 24.04 -13.55 2.98
CA GLU A 48 24.72 -13.47 4.28
C GLU A 48 23.72 -13.04 5.36
N ARG A 49 23.76 -13.67 6.53
CA ARG A 49 22.94 -13.27 7.68
C ARG A 49 23.79 -13.02 8.91
N LEU A 50 23.72 -11.79 9.42
CA LEU A 50 24.40 -11.36 10.64
C LEU A 50 23.36 -11.19 11.75
N ARG A 51 23.42 -12.05 12.76
CA ARG A 51 22.45 -12.09 13.87
C ARG A 51 23.08 -11.78 15.22
N GLY A 52 22.45 -10.89 15.99
CA GLY A 52 22.78 -10.62 17.40
C GLY A 52 24.27 -10.30 17.62
N GLY A 53 24.94 -11.09 18.46
CA GLY A 53 26.36 -10.89 18.80
C GLY A 53 27.36 -11.10 17.66
N ARG A 54 26.92 -11.71 16.54
CA ARG A 54 27.76 -11.90 15.35
C ARG A 54 27.82 -10.66 14.45
N ILE A 55 27.03 -9.63 14.74
CA ILE A 55 27.03 -8.38 13.95
C ILE A 55 28.26 -7.56 14.36
N PRO A 56 29.23 -7.32 13.46
CA PRO A 56 30.39 -6.51 13.76
C PRO A 56 30.00 -5.07 14.10
N ALA A 57 30.95 -4.29 14.62
CA ALA A 57 30.73 -2.88 14.95
C ALA A 57 30.29 -2.06 13.73
N GLU A 58 30.84 -2.42 12.57
CA GLU A 58 30.56 -1.80 11.29
C GLU A 58 30.45 -2.89 10.21
N VAL A 59 29.40 -2.79 9.40
CA VAL A 59 29.01 -3.76 8.37
C VAL A 59 29.06 -3.05 7.02
N ALA A 60 29.79 -3.61 6.06
CA ALA A 60 29.82 -3.10 4.69
C ALA A 60 28.44 -3.26 4.02
N PRO A 61 28.03 -2.35 3.12
CA PRO A 61 26.77 -2.52 2.40
C PRO A 61 26.88 -3.70 1.42
N PRO A 62 25.81 -4.48 1.21
CA PRO A 62 25.78 -5.52 0.18
C PRO A 62 25.68 -4.91 -1.22
N ARG A 63 25.86 -5.73 -2.25
CA ARG A 63 25.78 -5.28 -3.65
C ARG A 63 24.35 -5.02 -4.10
N ASP A 64 23.42 -5.91 -3.79
CA ASP A 64 22.09 -5.93 -4.43
C ASP A 64 20.95 -5.60 -3.46
N LEU A 65 20.93 -6.22 -2.28
CA LEU A 65 19.81 -6.13 -1.34
C LEU A 65 20.27 -6.14 0.12
N LEU A 66 19.84 -5.12 0.88
CA LEU A 66 19.97 -5.06 2.33
C LEU A 66 18.57 -5.14 2.96
N ILE A 67 18.35 -6.11 3.86
CA ILE A 67 17.17 -6.13 4.73
C ILE A 67 17.66 -6.09 6.19
N VAL A 68 17.22 -5.08 6.93
CA VAL A 68 17.75 -4.78 8.28
C VAL A 68 16.64 -4.39 9.24
N THR A 69 16.86 -4.56 10.55
CA THR A 69 15.94 -4.09 11.60
C THR A 69 16.40 -2.75 12.21
N PRO A 70 15.50 -1.94 12.81
CA PRO A 70 15.83 -0.59 13.31
C PRO A 70 17.02 -0.53 14.25
N ARG A 71 17.22 -1.56 15.09
CA ARG A 71 18.32 -1.62 16.06
C ARG A 71 19.69 -1.77 15.40
N ARG A 72 19.73 -2.26 14.16
CA ARG A 72 20.96 -2.64 13.46
C ARG A 72 21.30 -1.73 12.29
N VAL A 73 20.37 -0.86 11.87
CA VAL A 73 20.54 0.04 10.72
C VAL A 73 21.82 0.90 10.80
N GLU A 74 22.17 1.39 11.98
CA GLU A 74 23.35 2.27 12.16
C GLU A 74 24.68 1.53 12.07
N ARG A 75 24.68 0.20 12.18
CA ARG A 75 25.89 -0.60 12.00
C ARG A 75 26.22 -0.81 10.53
N VAL A 76 25.26 -0.62 9.62
CA VAL A 76 25.48 -0.80 8.19
C VAL A 76 25.90 0.52 7.57
N ARG A 77 27.09 0.55 6.95
CA ARG A 77 27.57 1.74 6.24
C ARG A 77 26.55 2.17 5.19
N ARG A 78 26.49 3.48 4.98
CA ARG A 78 25.66 4.09 3.94
C ARG A 78 26.38 4.03 2.60
N GLY A 79 25.59 4.17 1.53
CA GLY A 79 26.08 4.14 0.16
C GLY A 79 26.08 2.74 -0.43
N SER A 80 26.73 2.66 -1.57
CA SER A 80 26.78 1.50 -2.46
C SER A 80 28.22 1.05 -2.60
N PRO A 81 28.49 -0.26 -2.66
CA PRO A 81 29.78 -0.77 -3.13
C PRO A 81 30.14 -0.22 -4.52
N GLU A 82 31.43 -0.11 -4.84
CA GLU A 82 31.89 0.39 -6.15
C GLU A 82 31.41 -0.45 -7.33
N ASP A 83 31.18 -1.74 -7.10
CA ASP A 83 30.72 -2.74 -8.07
C ASP A 83 29.21 -2.98 -8.04
N ALA A 84 28.45 -2.14 -7.31
CA ALA A 84 27.00 -2.18 -7.28
C ALA A 84 26.40 -1.39 -8.46
N ARG A 85 25.25 -1.85 -8.95
CA ARG A 85 24.52 -1.17 -10.03
C ARG A 85 23.91 0.16 -9.52
N PRO A 86 23.62 1.11 -10.42
CA PRO A 86 22.88 2.32 -10.04
C PRO A 86 21.59 1.99 -9.28
N GLY A 87 21.34 2.70 -8.17
CA GLY A 87 20.18 2.46 -7.30
C GLY A 87 20.28 1.22 -6.40
N ARG A 88 21.42 0.50 -6.40
CA ARG A 88 21.68 -0.65 -5.53
C ARG A 88 22.67 -0.32 -4.42
N PRO A 89 22.64 -1.02 -3.27
CA PRO A 89 21.65 -2.03 -2.91
C PRO A 89 20.27 -1.42 -2.66
N LEU A 90 19.19 -2.17 -2.91
CA LEU A 90 17.88 -1.80 -2.39
C LEU A 90 17.89 -2.01 -0.87
N ARG A 91 17.53 -1.00 -0.09
CA ARG A 91 17.65 -0.99 1.37
C ARG A 91 16.26 -1.02 2.01
N ILE A 92 15.90 -2.18 2.54
CA ILE A 92 14.60 -2.43 3.18
C ILE A 92 14.79 -2.48 4.69
N ILE A 93 13.91 -1.79 5.44
CA ILE A 93 13.85 -1.85 6.90
C ILE A 93 12.60 -2.63 7.32
N ALA A 94 12.78 -3.70 8.09
CA ALA A 94 11.67 -4.45 8.69
C ALA A 94 11.42 -3.96 10.11
N VAL A 95 10.22 -3.49 10.43
CA VAL A 95 9.90 -2.82 11.69
C VAL A 95 8.71 -3.49 12.39
N THR A 96 8.80 -3.73 13.68
CA THR A 96 7.65 -4.15 14.51
C THR A 96 6.78 -2.97 14.93
N GLU A 97 7.42 -1.82 15.14
CA GLU A 97 6.78 -0.56 15.52
C GLU A 97 7.21 0.55 14.58
N ASP A 98 6.31 1.51 14.38
CA ASP A 98 6.49 2.60 13.45
C ASP A 98 6.08 3.92 14.08
N SER A 99 6.90 4.95 13.86
CA SER A 99 6.61 6.31 14.29
C SER A 99 7.14 7.32 13.27
N PRO A 100 6.53 8.51 13.16
CA PRO A 100 7.03 9.56 12.28
C PRO A 100 8.51 9.93 12.54
N ALA A 101 8.94 9.92 13.81
CA ALA A 101 10.32 10.18 14.19
C ALA A 101 11.28 9.08 13.71
N LEU A 102 10.88 7.81 13.83
CA LEU A 102 11.63 6.68 13.30
C LEU A 102 11.76 6.78 11.78
N ARG A 103 10.66 7.03 11.05
CA ARG A 103 10.67 7.22 9.60
C ARG A 103 11.61 8.35 9.16
N ARG A 104 11.53 9.52 9.78
CA ARG A 104 12.46 10.64 9.51
C ARG A 104 13.92 10.25 9.74
N ARG A 105 14.22 9.40 10.75
CA ARG A 105 15.56 8.85 10.96
C ARG A 105 15.93 7.82 9.89
N LEU A 106 15.03 6.93 9.48
CA LEU A 106 15.27 5.90 8.47
C LEU A 106 15.53 6.51 7.09
N ARG A 107 14.76 7.53 6.68
CA ARG A 107 15.00 8.31 5.45
C ARG A 107 16.39 8.93 5.44
N ARG A 108 16.79 9.55 6.54
CA ARG A 108 18.16 10.10 6.70
C ARG A 108 19.25 9.03 6.65
N ASN A 109 18.93 7.76 6.90
CA ASN A 109 19.84 6.64 6.75
C ASN A 109 19.87 6.03 5.34
N GLY A 110 19.12 6.60 4.38
CA GLY A 110 19.06 6.13 3.00
C GLY A 110 18.37 4.77 2.88
N LEU A 111 17.29 4.55 3.63
CA LEU A 111 16.45 3.37 3.47
C LEU A 111 15.39 3.70 2.42
N HIS A 112 15.09 2.72 1.55
CA HIS A 112 14.18 2.90 0.41
C HIS A 112 12.77 2.41 0.75
N LEU A 113 12.66 1.28 1.45
CA LEU A 113 11.38 0.66 1.78
C LEU A 113 11.29 0.35 3.28
N LEU A 114 10.11 0.54 3.87
CA LEU A 114 9.76 0.09 5.21
C LEU A 114 8.75 -1.04 5.09
N VAL A 115 8.95 -2.14 5.81
CA VAL A 115 8.04 -3.29 5.89
C VAL A 115 7.67 -3.55 7.34
N ARG A 116 6.39 -3.67 7.66
CA ARG A 116 5.90 -3.97 9.02
C ARG A 116 5.99 -5.48 9.29
N LEU A 117 6.33 -5.84 10.53
CA LEU A 117 6.40 -7.23 11.00
C LEU A 117 5.24 -7.53 11.96
N PRO A 118 4.64 -8.74 11.90
CA PRO A 118 4.91 -9.79 10.91
C PRO A 118 4.36 -9.41 9.53
N ALA A 119 5.06 -9.81 8.46
CA ALA A 119 4.59 -9.67 7.08
C ALA A 119 4.45 -11.05 6.43
N ASP A 120 3.49 -11.17 5.51
CA ASP A 120 3.24 -12.39 4.75
C ASP A 120 4.49 -12.80 3.94
N PRO A 121 4.87 -14.10 3.89
CA PRO A 121 5.99 -14.58 3.08
C PRO A 121 5.95 -14.15 1.61
N GLU A 122 4.76 -14.03 1.03
CA GLU A 122 4.55 -13.61 -0.35
C GLU A 122 5.01 -12.17 -0.59
N ILE A 123 4.82 -11.27 0.39
CA ILE A 123 5.32 -9.90 0.33
C ILE A 123 6.85 -9.90 0.20
N TRP A 124 7.53 -10.70 1.01
CA TRP A 124 8.99 -10.82 0.96
C TRP A 124 9.45 -11.43 -0.36
N ARG A 125 8.77 -12.45 -0.86
CA ARG A 125 9.08 -13.09 -2.14
C ARG A 125 9.08 -12.06 -3.27
N LEU A 126 8.04 -11.23 -3.33
CA LEU A 126 7.88 -10.20 -4.34
C LEU A 126 8.88 -9.05 -4.17
N LEU A 127 9.13 -8.60 -2.93
CA LEU A 127 10.14 -7.57 -2.65
C LEU A 127 11.55 -8.03 -3.04
N VAL A 128 11.91 -9.27 -2.74
CA VAL A 128 13.19 -9.87 -3.12
C VAL A 128 13.29 -10.00 -4.64
N ALA A 129 12.25 -10.52 -5.30
CA ALA A 129 12.24 -10.64 -6.77
C ALA A 129 12.45 -9.26 -7.44
N ARG A 130 11.75 -8.23 -6.97
CA ARG A 130 11.95 -6.84 -7.42
C ARG A 130 13.37 -6.35 -7.10
N ALA A 131 13.88 -6.67 -5.93
CA ALA A 131 15.22 -6.30 -5.50
C ALA A 131 16.33 -7.05 -6.24
N LEU A 132 16.06 -8.14 -6.92
CA LEU A 132 17.08 -8.87 -7.68
C LEU A 132 16.83 -8.78 -9.19
N TYR A 133 15.78 -8.09 -9.60
CA TYR A 133 15.49 -7.88 -10.99
C TYR A 133 16.63 -7.08 -11.65
N GLU A 134 17.25 -7.73 -12.63
CA GLU A 134 18.39 -7.22 -13.39
C GLU A 134 18.00 -6.54 -14.70
N GLY A 135 16.76 -6.74 -15.16
CA GLY A 135 16.29 -6.12 -16.38
C GLY A 135 16.05 -4.64 -16.18
N ASP A 136 16.19 -3.87 -17.26
CA ASP A 136 15.62 -2.52 -17.29
C ASP A 136 14.12 -2.63 -17.00
N GLU A 137 13.62 -1.79 -16.11
CA GLU A 137 12.18 -1.61 -15.97
C GLU A 137 11.68 -1.00 -17.27
N ARG A 138 11.26 -1.87 -18.21
CA ARG A 138 10.76 -1.48 -19.53
C ARG A 138 9.36 -0.86 -19.44
N ARG A 139 8.73 -0.88 -18.27
CA ARG A 139 7.39 -0.32 -18.08
C ARG A 139 7.50 1.17 -17.81
N GLU A 140 6.94 1.95 -18.73
CA GLU A 140 6.78 3.39 -18.56
C GLU A 140 5.65 3.73 -17.55
N ASP A 141 4.66 2.84 -17.42
CA ASP A 141 3.48 3.08 -16.58
C ASP A 141 3.51 2.23 -15.31
N ALA A 142 3.22 2.89 -14.18
CA ALA A 142 2.94 2.21 -12.92
C ALA A 142 1.72 1.30 -13.08
N ARG A 143 1.81 0.11 -12.49
CA ARG A 143 0.71 -0.86 -12.38
C ARG A 143 0.16 -0.83 -10.96
N ILE A 144 -1.05 -1.35 -10.76
CA ILE A 144 -1.69 -1.48 -9.45
C ILE A 144 -2.11 -2.93 -9.28
N ALA A 145 -1.80 -3.52 -8.14
CA ALA A 145 -2.26 -4.87 -7.78
C ALA A 145 -3.75 -4.82 -7.41
N VAL A 146 -4.55 -5.74 -7.96
CA VAL A 146 -6.03 -5.72 -7.80
C VAL A 146 -6.53 -6.97 -7.09
N GLY A 147 -6.13 -8.16 -7.55
CA GLY A 147 -6.58 -9.45 -7.00
C GLY A 147 -8.07 -9.77 -7.22
N SER A 148 -8.76 -9.09 -8.14
CA SER A 148 -10.22 -9.26 -8.35
C SER A 148 -10.53 -10.36 -9.38
N PRO A 149 -11.59 -11.16 -9.19
CA PRO A 149 -12.09 -12.02 -10.26
C PRO A 149 -12.60 -11.19 -11.44
N VAL A 150 -12.36 -11.68 -12.66
CA VAL A 150 -12.85 -11.11 -13.92
C VAL A 150 -13.31 -12.24 -14.84
N SER A 151 -14.30 -11.95 -15.67
CA SER A 151 -14.72 -12.85 -16.75
C SER A 151 -13.89 -12.55 -18.00
N VAL A 152 -13.28 -13.57 -18.58
CA VAL A 152 -12.44 -13.47 -19.77
C VAL A 152 -13.05 -14.30 -20.88
N THR A 153 -13.11 -13.74 -22.09
CA THR A 153 -13.60 -14.42 -23.28
C THR A 153 -12.57 -14.27 -24.40
N PRO A 154 -12.17 -15.36 -25.08
CA PRO A 154 -11.34 -15.27 -26.27
C PRO A 154 -12.05 -14.46 -27.38
N ASP A 155 -11.43 -13.40 -27.89
CA ASP A 155 -11.94 -12.63 -29.04
C ASP A 155 -11.61 -13.35 -30.35
N ARG A 156 -12.42 -14.36 -30.69
CA ARG A 156 -12.32 -15.04 -31.98
C ARG A 156 -13.12 -14.30 -33.03
N ARG A 157 -12.62 -13.13 -33.48
CA ARG A 157 -13.20 -12.36 -34.59
C ARG A 157 -13.49 -13.30 -35.77
N GLY A 158 -14.77 -13.48 -36.10
CA GLY A 158 -15.25 -14.30 -37.22
C GLY A 158 -15.99 -15.59 -36.84
N ARG A 159 -16.03 -16.01 -35.57
CA ARG A 159 -16.92 -17.10 -35.13
C ARG A 159 -18.31 -16.53 -34.78
N LYS A 160 -19.36 -17.10 -35.36
CA LYS A 160 -20.76 -16.74 -35.07
C LYS A 160 -21.20 -17.06 -33.63
N THR A 161 -20.47 -17.93 -32.94
CA THR A 161 -20.82 -18.35 -31.58
C THR A 161 -19.76 -17.84 -30.60
N PRO A 162 -20.13 -17.00 -29.62
CA PRO A 162 -19.21 -16.57 -28.58
C PRO A 162 -18.72 -17.81 -27.80
N ALA A 163 -17.42 -17.86 -27.52
CA ALA A 163 -16.89 -18.85 -26.59
C ALA A 163 -17.48 -18.60 -25.19
N PRO A 164 -17.67 -19.66 -24.38
CA PRO A 164 -18.07 -19.46 -22.99
C PRO A 164 -17.02 -18.59 -22.28
N ALA A 165 -17.48 -17.63 -21.47
CA ALA A 165 -16.60 -16.85 -20.63
C ALA A 165 -15.97 -17.74 -19.55
N SER A 166 -14.66 -17.66 -19.38
CA SER A 166 -13.95 -18.29 -18.27
C SER A 166 -13.72 -17.30 -17.14
N THR A 167 -13.47 -17.83 -15.94
CA THR A 167 -13.07 -17.02 -14.80
C THR A 167 -11.55 -16.89 -14.74
N ALA A 168 -11.08 -15.67 -14.52
CA ALA A 168 -9.68 -15.38 -14.25
C ALA A 168 -9.56 -14.42 -13.06
N THR A 169 -8.37 -14.27 -12.51
CA THR A 169 -8.05 -13.26 -11.50
C THR A 169 -7.21 -12.17 -12.12
N LEU A 170 -7.67 -10.92 -12.05
CA LEU A 170 -6.87 -9.75 -12.39
C LEU A 170 -5.82 -9.52 -11.31
N VAL A 171 -4.56 -9.85 -11.61
CA VAL A 171 -3.44 -9.71 -10.68
C VAL A 171 -3.04 -8.25 -10.59
N ASP A 172 -2.77 -7.62 -11.73
CA ASP A 172 -2.39 -6.22 -11.82
C ASP A 172 -2.93 -5.52 -13.07
N ILE A 173 -3.07 -4.19 -13.02
CA ILE A 173 -3.52 -3.38 -14.14
C ILE A 173 -2.72 -2.08 -14.27
N SER A 174 -2.60 -1.57 -15.49
CA SER A 174 -2.08 -0.23 -15.83
C SER A 174 -2.92 0.36 -16.97
N ASN A 175 -2.61 1.58 -17.41
CA ASN A 175 -3.27 2.19 -18.57
C ASN A 175 -3.01 1.46 -19.90
N ARG A 176 -1.94 0.64 -20.00
CA ARG A 176 -1.55 -0.04 -21.24
C ARG A 176 -1.80 -1.54 -21.25
N GLY A 177 -2.03 -2.16 -20.10
CA GLY A 177 -2.19 -3.60 -20.01
C GLY A 177 -2.44 -4.10 -18.60
N CYS A 178 -2.60 -5.41 -18.47
CA CYS A 178 -2.85 -6.08 -17.21
C CYS A 178 -2.15 -7.44 -17.13
N ARG A 179 -2.20 -8.06 -15.96
CA ARG A 179 -1.93 -9.49 -15.79
C ARG A 179 -3.17 -10.23 -15.31
N LEU A 180 -3.45 -11.35 -15.96
CA LEU A 180 -4.56 -12.23 -15.62
C LEU A 180 -4.01 -13.59 -15.20
N ARG A 181 -4.55 -14.18 -14.15
CA ARG A 181 -4.24 -15.53 -13.71
C ARG A 181 -5.43 -16.45 -14.01
N THR A 182 -5.21 -17.52 -14.76
CA THR A 182 -6.28 -18.41 -15.24
C THR A 182 -5.77 -19.84 -15.42
N ARG A 183 -6.70 -20.81 -15.41
CA ARG A 183 -6.42 -22.21 -15.79
C ARG A 183 -6.75 -22.50 -17.26
N GLU A 184 -7.41 -21.57 -17.96
CA GLU A 184 -7.72 -21.74 -19.38
C GLU A 184 -6.45 -21.59 -20.23
N ALA A 185 -6.36 -22.42 -21.27
CA ALA A 185 -5.26 -22.40 -22.21
C ALA A 185 -5.43 -21.26 -23.22
N PHE A 186 -4.57 -20.25 -23.11
CA PHE A 186 -4.34 -19.21 -24.12
C PHE A 186 -3.02 -19.45 -24.84
N SER A 187 -2.88 -18.83 -26.01
CA SER A 187 -1.64 -18.74 -26.78
C SER A 187 -1.18 -17.29 -26.87
N GLU A 188 0.12 -17.07 -27.05
CA GLU A 188 0.62 -15.72 -27.33
C GLU A 188 0.03 -15.20 -28.65
N GLY A 189 -0.38 -13.94 -28.65
CA GLY A 189 -1.07 -13.29 -29.76
C GLY A 189 -2.60 -13.42 -29.72
N ASP A 190 -3.16 -14.31 -28.89
CA ASP A 190 -4.61 -14.45 -28.73
C ASP A 190 -5.22 -13.12 -28.29
N ALA A 191 -6.28 -12.70 -28.99
CA ALA A 191 -7.09 -11.56 -28.59
C ALA A 191 -8.06 -12.01 -27.49
N ILE A 192 -8.22 -11.18 -26.46
CA ILE A 192 -9.10 -11.43 -25.33
C ILE A 192 -9.96 -10.21 -25.04
N VAL A 193 -11.16 -10.47 -24.55
CA VAL A 193 -12.06 -9.48 -23.99
C VAL A 193 -12.30 -9.83 -22.54
N PHE A 194 -12.21 -8.85 -21.65
CA PHE A 194 -12.63 -9.04 -20.26
C PHE A 194 -13.32 -7.79 -19.74
N SER A 195 -14.21 -7.98 -18.77
CA SER A 195 -14.96 -6.89 -18.16
C SER A 195 -14.51 -6.65 -16.73
N LEU A 196 -14.25 -5.39 -16.40
CA LEU A 196 -14.11 -4.94 -15.02
C LEU A 196 -15.51 -4.64 -14.49
N SER A 197 -15.93 -5.35 -13.46
CA SER A 197 -17.27 -5.21 -12.89
C SER A 197 -17.49 -3.83 -12.28
N ALA A 198 -18.72 -3.32 -12.43
CA ALA A 198 -19.19 -2.00 -12.00
C ALA A 198 -19.05 -1.71 -10.51
N GLY A 199 -18.71 -2.70 -9.68
CA GLY A 199 -18.51 -2.46 -8.26
C GLY A 199 -17.36 -1.53 -7.90
N CYS A 200 -16.61 -1.07 -8.90
CA CYS A 200 -15.58 -0.05 -8.81
C CYS A 200 -15.98 1.31 -9.41
N LEU A 201 -17.16 1.46 -10.00
CA LEU A 201 -17.61 2.67 -10.66
C LEU A 201 -18.94 3.10 -10.05
N ASP A 202 -19.00 4.33 -9.55
CA ASP A 202 -20.27 4.92 -9.13
C ASP A 202 -21.16 4.97 -10.36
N ALA A 203 -22.41 4.52 -10.23
CA ALA A 203 -23.37 4.57 -11.32
C ALA A 203 -23.48 6.03 -11.78
N SER A 204 -22.83 6.36 -12.90
CA SER A 204 -22.95 7.69 -13.48
C SER A 204 -24.40 7.91 -13.86
N GLU A 205 -24.96 9.06 -13.50
CA GLU A 205 -26.35 9.46 -13.79
C GLU A 205 -26.68 9.48 -15.30
N ASP A 206 -25.66 9.39 -16.15
CA ASP A 206 -25.77 9.31 -17.60
C ASP A 206 -26.12 7.89 -18.11
N GLY A 207 -27.32 7.43 -17.78
CA GLY A 207 -28.04 6.39 -18.52
C GLY A 207 -27.85 4.93 -18.05
N PRO A 208 -28.67 4.00 -18.58
CA PRO A 208 -28.76 2.59 -18.16
C PRO A 208 -27.58 1.72 -18.64
N ASP A 209 -26.43 2.32 -18.95
CA ASP A 209 -25.25 1.58 -19.41
C ASP A 209 -24.66 0.84 -18.21
N ASP A 210 -24.75 -0.49 -18.26
CA ASP A 210 -24.21 -1.43 -17.29
C ASP A 210 -22.78 -1.00 -16.92
N GLY A 211 -22.57 -0.57 -15.67
CA GLY A 211 -21.37 0.14 -15.21
C GLY A 211 -20.05 -0.63 -15.33
N SER A 212 -20.04 -1.76 -16.02
CA SER A 212 -18.85 -2.49 -16.41
C SER A 212 -18.00 -1.71 -17.41
N LEU A 213 -16.69 -1.92 -17.33
CA LEU A 213 -15.73 -1.46 -18.35
C LEU A 213 -15.18 -2.67 -19.08
N THR A 214 -15.61 -2.86 -20.33
CA THR A 214 -15.06 -3.89 -21.21
C THR A 214 -13.74 -3.43 -21.80
N LEU A 215 -12.71 -4.25 -21.63
CA LEU A 215 -11.36 -4.04 -22.13
C LEU A 215 -11.01 -5.12 -23.14
N HIS A 216 -10.37 -4.70 -24.23
CA HIS A 216 -9.84 -5.56 -25.26
C HIS A 216 -8.32 -5.53 -25.22
N GLY A 217 -7.69 -6.68 -25.42
CA GLY A 217 -6.25 -6.76 -25.50
C GLY A 217 -5.76 -8.06 -26.13
N ARG A 218 -4.45 -8.21 -26.19
CA ARG A 218 -3.77 -9.39 -26.71
C ARG A 218 -2.82 -9.96 -25.69
N VAL A 219 -2.80 -11.28 -25.59
CA VAL A 219 -1.80 -12.00 -24.79
C VAL A 219 -0.43 -11.77 -25.43
N ARG A 220 0.49 -11.19 -24.68
CA ARG A 220 1.87 -10.92 -25.11
C ARG A 220 2.87 -11.92 -24.59
N ARG A 221 2.60 -12.48 -23.40
CA ARG A 221 3.46 -13.46 -22.77
C ARG A 221 2.64 -14.37 -21.88
N ILE A 222 3.04 -15.63 -21.80
CA ILE A 222 2.43 -16.62 -20.92
C ILE A 222 3.50 -17.16 -19.98
N ALA A 223 3.16 -17.15 -18.70
CA ALA A 223 3.90 -17.75 -17.61
C ALA A 223 3.13 -18.97 -17.11
N ILE A 224 3.78 -20.13 -17.02
CA ILE A 224 3.15 -21.35 -16.50
C ILE A 224 3.74 -21.61 -15.12
N GLU A 225 2.87 -21.68 -14.12
CA GLU A 225 3.20 -22.05 -12.76
C GLU A 225 2.71 -23.48 -12.54
N THR A 226 3.65 -24.38 -12.30
CA THR A 226 3.36 -25.78 -12.02
C THR A 226 3.63 -26.01 -10.55
N ASP A 227 2.57 -26.16 -9.76
CA ASP A 227 2.72 -26.61 -8.38
C ASP A 227 2.91 -28.13 -8.40
N PRO A 228 4.04 -28.68 -7.90
CA PRO A 228 4.25 -30.12 -7.82
C PRO A 228 3.21 -30.83 -6.94
N ALA A 229 2.52 -30.12 -6.04
CA ALA A 229 1.45 -30.68 -5.21
C ALA A 229 0.16 -30.96 -6.01
N ASP A 230 -0.08 -30.24 -7.12
CA ASP A 230 -1.31 -30.29 -7.90
C ASP A 230 -1.08 -30.90 -9.30
N ALA A 231 -0.38 -32.04 -9.36
CA ALA A 231 -0.05 -32.70 -10.63
C ALA A 231 -1.27 -33.10 -11.49
N ASP A 232 -2.44 -33.27 -10.87
CA ASP A 232 -3.69 -33.65 -11.54
C ASP A 232 -4.53 -32.44 -12.00
N GLU A 233 -4.23 -31.21 -11.54
CA GLU A 233 -4.93 -30.00 -11.98
C GLU A 233 -4.25 -29.37 -13.20
N PRO A 234 -5.02 -28.71 -14.10
CA PRO A 234 -4.42 -27.94 -15.18
C PRO A 234 -3.55 -26.82 -14.59
N PRO A 235 -2.32 -26.61 -15.13
CA PRO A 235 -1.36 -25.69 -14.54
C PRO A 235 -1.90 -24.26 -14.57
N LEU A 236 -1.58 -23.51 -13.52
CA LEU A 236 -1.99 -22.13 -13.41
C LEU A 236 -1.16 -21.28 -14.38
N ARG A 237 -1.83 -20.42 -15.14
CA ARG A 237 -1.20 -19.58 -16.16
C ARG A 237 -1.36 -18.12 -15.78
N THR A 238 -0.26 -17.38 -15.86
CA THR A 238 -0.26 -15.92 -15.78
C THR A 238 -0.08 -15.34 -17.17
N LEU A 239 -1.10 -14.63 -17.65
CA LEU A 239 -1.12 -13.96 -18.94
C LEU A 239 -0.68 -12.51 -18.75
N ALA A 240 0.31 -12.05 -19.51
CA ALA A 240 0.57 -10.63 -19.68
C ALA A 240 -0.22 -10.12 -20.88
N VAL A 241 -1.18 -9.22 -20.65
CA VAL A 241 -2.11 -8.73 -21.66
C VAL A 241 -1.79 -7.28 -21.96
N LEU A 242 -1.58 -6.96 -23.25
CA LEU A 242 -1.45 -5.59 -23.72
C LEU A 242 -2.79 -5.13 -24.29
N PHE A 243 -3.29 -3.98 -23.86
CA PHE A 243 -4.54 -3.44 -24.38
C PHE A 243 -4.41 -2.96 -25.83
N ASP A 244 -5.52 -3.02 -26.55
CA ASP A 244 -5.55 -2.58 -27.93
C ASP A 244 -5.24 -1.07 -28.02
N PRO A 245 -4.35 -0.64 -28.95
CA PRO A 245 -3.89 0.75 -29.02
C PRO A 245 -4.99 1.74 -29.44
N ASP A 246 -6.01 1.24 -30.13
CA ASP A 246 -7.20 1.96 -30.60
C ASP A 246 -8.31 2.05 -29.53
N MET A 247 -8.02 1.68 -28.28
CA MET A 247 -8.93 1.92 -27.15
C MET A 247 -9.40 3.38 -27.13
N SER A 248 -10.73 3.55 -27.13
CA SER A 248 -11.35 4.87 -27.16
C SER A 248 -10.89 5.74 -25.97
N ARG A 249 -10.82 7.06 -26.19
CA ARG A 249 -10.45 8.02 -25.13
C ARG A 249 -11.39 7.94 -23.93
N LYS A 250 -12.69 7.66 -24.16
CA LYS A 250 -13.69 7.45 -23.10
C LYS A 250 -13.31 6.24 -22.22
N ASN A 251 -13.00 5.10 -22.82
CA ASN A 251 -12.62 3.89 -22.08
C ASN A 251 -11.28 4.06 -21.36
N ARG A 252 -10.32 4.74 -21.99
CA ARG A 252 -9.03 5.04 -21.37
C ARG A 252 -9.20 5.93 -20.14
N ASN A 253 -10.00 6.99 -20.22
CA ASN A 253 -10.31 7.85 -19.07
C ASN A 253 -11.02 7.07 -17.96
N ARG A 254 -12.00 6.21 -18.29
CA ARG A 254 -12.68 5.34 -17.30
C ARG A 254 -11.68 4.41 -16.62
N LEU A 255 -10.80 3.78 -17.39
CA LEU A 255 -9.74 2.91 -16.87
C LEU A 255 -8.81 3.67 -15.93
N THR A 256 -8.34 4.85 -16.31
CA THR A 256 -7.50 5.70 -15.46
C THR A 256 -8.19 6.05 -14.15
N SER A 257 -9.50 6.38 -14.19
CA SER A 257 -10.27 6.64 -12.97
C SER A 257 -10.38 5.41 -12.06
N ILE A 258 -10.58 4.21 -12.63
CA ILE A 258 -10.60 2.95 -11.86
C ILE A 258 -9.22 2.70 -11.22
N ILE A 259 -8.14 2.87 -11.99
CA ILE A 259 -6.76 2.72 -11.53
C ILE A 259 -6.49 3.69 -10.38
N ASN A 260 -6.79 4.99 -10.54
CA ASN A 260 -6.58 5.97 -9.49
C ASN A 260 -7.39 5.65 -8.23
N ARG A 261 -8.62 5.14 -8.40
CA ARG A 261 -9.45 4.68 -7.29
C ARG A 261 -8.80 3.50 -6.57
N TRP A 262 -8.35 2.47 -7.29
CA TRP A 262 -7.64 1.34 -6.69
C TRP A 262 -6.30 1.73 -6.04
N ALA A 263 -5.58 2.70 -6.60
CA ALA A 263 -4.37 3.27 -5.99
C ALA A 263 -4.67 3.95 -4.65
N ALA A 264 -5.84 4.61 -4.56
CA ALA A 264 -6.31 5.24 -3.33
C ALA A 264 -6.90 4.25 -2.31
N GLY A 265 -7.08 2.98 -2.69
CA GLY A 265 -7.74 1.94 -1.89
C GLY A 265 -9.20 1.69 -2.31
N PRO A 266 -9.78 0.52 -1.97
CA PRO A 266 -11.12 0.14 -2.43
C PRO A 266 -12.22 1.06 -1.87
N VAL A 267 -13.15 1.46 -2.73
CA VAL A 267 -14.39 2.15 -2.38
C VAL A 267 -15.49 1.09 -2.22
N ALA A 268 -16.21 1.09 -1.09
CA ALA A 268 -17.27 0.11 -0.84
C ALA A 268 -18.59 0.47 -1.54
N LEU A 269 -19.34 -0.54 -1.98
CA LEU A 269 -20.70 -0.47 -2.54
C LEU A 269 -21.77 -0.82 -1.48
N GLY A 270 -22.86 -0.04 -1.40
CA GLY A 270 -24.18 -0.51 -0.93
C GLY A 270 -25.03 0.50 -0.14
N PRO A 271 -26.39 0.39 -0.15
CA PRO A 271 -27.30 1.47 -0.54
C PRO A 271 -28.12 2.10 0.60
N ALA A 272 -28.57 3.36 0.45
CA ALA A 272 -29.73 3.88 1.18
C ALA A 272 -30.44 5.04 0.45
N THR A 273 -31.74 4.83 0.30
CA THR A 273 -32.90 5.69 0.00
C THR A 273 -32.78 7.19 0.27
N ASP A 274 -33.34 7.99 -0.66
CA ASP A 274 -33.51 9.45 -0.60
C ASP A 274 -34.21 9.97 0.68
N PRO A 275 -33.72 11.09 1.24
CA PRO A 275 -34.62 12.10 1.80
C PRO A 275 -34.33 13.51 1.24
N VAL A 276 -35.37 14.11 0.66
CA VAL A 276 -35.44 15.50 0.18
C VAL A 276 -35.32 16.49 1.35
N ALA A 277 -34.69 17.64 1.10
CA ALA A 277 -34.43 18.68 2.08
C ALA A 277 -34.52 20.13 1.44
N PRO A 278 -34.58 21.29 2.18
CA PRO A 278 -35.14 22.59 1.69
C PRO A 278 -34.18 23.79 1.44
N ALA A 279 -34.40 24.58 0.36
CA ALA A 279 -33.44 25.42 -0.41
C ALA A 279 -32.78 26.61 0.30
N ILE A 280 -31.50 26.84 0.00
CA ILE A 280 -30.67 27.98 0.46
C ILE A 280 -30.95 29.17 -0.47
N PRO A 281 -31.17 30.40 0.05
CA PRO A 281 -31.39 31.57 -0.80
C PRO A 281 -30.10 32.03 -1.51
N PRO A 282 -30.21 32.59 -2.73
CA PRO A 282 -29.05 32.95 -3.55
C PRO A 282 -28.20 34.03 -2.87
N CYS A 283 -26.88 33.81 -2.82
CA CYS A 283 -25.93 34.80 -2.33
C CYS A 283 -24.67 34.83 -3.21
N GLN A 284 -24.15 36.04 -3.45
CA GLN A 284 -22.88 36.23 -4.17
C GLN A 284 -21.72 36.19 -3.18
N LEU A 285 -20.80 35.26 -3.40
CA LEU A 285 -19.59 35.11 -2.60
C LEU A 285 -18.54 36.13 -3.08
N PRO A 286 -17.97 36.98 -2.20
CA PRO A 286 -16.98 38.01 -2.59
C PRO A 286 -15.71 37.44 -3.23
N SER A 287 -15.42 36.16 -2.98
CA SER A 287 -14.24 35.45 -3.50
C SER A 287 -14.41 34.91 -4.91
N LEU A 288 -15.64 34.87 -5.44
CA LEU A 288 -15.98 34.34 -6.76
C LEU A 288 -17.06 35.23 -7.40
N PRO A 289 -16.72 36.47 -7.80
CA PRO A 289 -17.70 37.45 -8.27
C PRO A 289 -18.43 37.01 -9.55
N ASP A 290 -17.86 36.06 -10.29
CA ASP A 290 -18.41 35.54 -11.55
C ASP A 290 -19.27 34.27 -11.36
N LEU A 291 -19.39 33.75 -10.12
CA LEU A 291 -20.20 32.57 -9.81
C LEU A 291 -21.44 32.98 -9.02
N THR A 292 -22.61 32.91 -9.66
CA THR A 292 -23.91 33.18 -9.01
C THR A 292 -24.55 31.83 -8.71
N LEU A 293 -24.63 31.47 -7.43
CA LEU A 293 -25.35 30.27 -7.00
C LEU A 293 -26.84 30.61 -7.06
N ASP A 294 -27.57 30.00 -7.99
CA ASP A 294 -29.02 30.17 -8.14
C ASP A 294 -29.76 28.84 -7.93
N ASP A 295 -31.08 28.96 -7.77
CA ASP A 295 -31.97 27.89 -7.34
C ASP A 295 -32.10 26.75 -8.37
N GLU A 296 -31.50 26.86 -9.56
CA GLU A 296 -31.52 25.82 -10.60
C GLU A 296 -30.42 24.77 -10.43
N THR A 297 -29.35 25.07 -9.67
CA THR A 297 -28.14 24.22 -9.62
C THR A 297 -27.85 23.51 -8.30
N ASP A 298 -28.47 23.84 -7.16
CA ASP A 298 -28.09 23.22 -5.88
C ASP A 298 -29.25 22.96 -4.89
N PRO A 299 -29.58 21.68 -4.59
CA PRO A 299 -30.54 21.34 -3.56
C PRO A 299 -29.90 21.22 -2.14
N PRO A 300 -30.70 21.18 -1.07
CA PRO A 300 -30.32 21.79 0.23
C PRO A 300 -30.63 20.90 1.46
N VAL A 301 -30.04 21.14 2.67
CA VAL A 301 -30.10 20.19 3.83
C VAL A 301 -30.38 20.84 5.21
N PRO A 302 -31.29 20.31 6.09
CA PRO A 302 -31.55 20.85 7.42
C PRO A 302 -31.09 19.94 8.56
N ALA A 303 -30.72 20.58 9.68
CA ALA A 303 -30.36 19.97 10.95
C ALA A 303 -31.31 20.41 12.07
N ARG A 304 -31.56 19.57 13.09
CA ARG A 304 -32.30 20.00 14.30
C ARG A 304 -31.80 19.36 15.61
N THR A 305 -31.14 20.21 16.38
CA THR A 305 -31.12 20.33 17.87
C THR A 305 -30.17 19.50 18.74
N ARG A 306 -29.89 20.10 19.91
CA ARG A 306 -28.64 20.15 20.71
C ARG A 306 -28.97 19.98 22.20
N THR A 307 -28.12 19.31 22.98
CA THR A 307 -28.23 19.21 24.45
C THR A 307 -26.87 19.33 25.13
N GLU A 308 -26.79 20.18 26.18
CA GLU A 308 -25.56 20.54 26.92
C GLU A 308 -25.22 19.62 28.10
N VAL A 309 -23.93 19.59 28.42
CA VAL A 309 -23.22 18.73 29.38
C VAL A 309 -22.56 19.59 30.46
N ARG A 310 -22.30 19.04 31.65
CA ARG A 310 -21.19 19.51 32.52
C ARG A 310 -20.48 18.38 33.25
N ILE A 311 -19.15 18.38 33.20
CA ILE A 311 -18.23 17.64 34.07
C ILE A 311 -17.01 18.55 34.35
N GLY A 312 -16.48 18.48 35.58
CA GLY A 312 -15.37 19.30 36.09
C GLY A 312 -13.97 18.66 35.98
N ASP A 313 -12.96 19.50 36.19
CA ASP A 313 -11.54 19.30 35.91
C ASP A 313 -10.73 18.60 37.03
N MET A 314 -9.64 17.93 36.63
CA MET A 314 -8.38 17.75 37.38
C MET A 314 -7.25 17.26 36.42
N PRO A 315 -5.94 17.38 36.78
CA PRO A 315 -4.91 17.95 35.92
C PRO A 315 -3.71 17.03 35.60
N GLU A 316 -2.72 17.65 34.94
CA GLU A 316 -1.63 17.11 34.11
C GLU A 316 -0.38 16.52 34.82
N GLY A 317 0.41 15.75 34.05
CA GLY A 317 1.81 15.44 34.39
C GLY A 317 2.56 14.46 33.46
N SER A 318 3.23 14.99 32.42
CA SER A 318 4.35 14.42 31.62
C SER A 318 4.21 13.10 30.81
N ARG A 319 4.67 13.13 29.54
CA ARG A 319 4.46 12.14 28.46
C ARG A 319 5.54 11.04 28.44
N LYS A 320 5.36 9.99 29.24
CA LYS A 320 5.76 8.63 28.82
C LYS A 320 4.94 8.27 27.58
N GLU A 321 5.39 7.36 26.72
CA GLU A 321 4.51 6.78 25.70
C GLU A 321 3.35 6.12 26.45
N ARG A 322 2.19 6.79 26.45
CA ARG A 322 1.00 6.41 27.22
C ARG A 322 0.08 5.50 26.42
N ARG A 323 0.43 5.23 25.15
CA ARG A 323 -0.40 4.45 24.24
C ARG A 323 -0.29 2.97 24.58
N SER A 324 -1.42 2.30 24.64
CA SER A 324 -1.54 0.85 24.89
C SER A 324 -1.79 0.03 23.61
N GLU A 325 -2.02 0.69 22.47
CA GLU A 325 -2.55 0.04 21.26
C GLU A 325 -1.77 0.42 19.99
N PRO A 326 -1.63 -0.52 19.03
CA PRO A 326 -0.94 -0.30 17.76
C PRO A 326 -1.70 0.65 16.83
N ARG A 327 -0.96 1.37 15.97
CA ARG A 327 -1.49 2.28 14.93
C ARG A 327 -0.93 1.93 13.55
N GLY A 328 -1.78 1.96 12.54
CA GLY A 328 -1.39 1.88 11.13
C GLY A 328 -1.46 3.23 10.43
N HIS A 329 -0.70 3.38 9.34
CA HIS A 329 -0.80 4.54 8.46
C HIS A 329 -2.12 4.45 7.70
N PHE A 330 -2.92 5.52 7.75
CA PHE A 330 -4.24 5.54 7.14
C PHE A 330 -4.46 6.88 6.47
N GLU A 331 -3.88 7.04 5.29
CA GLU A 331 -4.01 8.24 4.47
C GLU A 331 -5.14 8.06 3.48
N SER A 332 -6.34 8.32 3.97
CA SER A 332 -7.56 8.20 3.19
C SER A 332 -8.49 9.38 3.50
N ALA A 333 -9.25 9.77 2.49
CA ALA A 333 -10.31 10.75 2.65
C ALA A 333 -11.48 10.08 3.41
N ILE A 334 -11.90 10.71 4.50
CA ILE A 334 -12.93 10.22 5.41
C ILE A 334 -14.06 11.22 5.38
N LEU A 335 -15.26 10.73 5.12
CA LEU A 335 -16.45 11.55 5.28
C LEU A 335 -16.79 11.65 6.77
N ALA A 336 -16.71 12.86 7.30
CA ALA A 336 -17.06 13.18 8.67
C ALA A 336 -18.32 14.03 8.72
N HIS A 337 -19.24 13.68 9.60
CA HIS A 337 -20.43 14.48 9.86
C HIS A 337 -20.27 15.16 11.23
N GLY A 338 -19.98 16.46 11.21
CA GLY A 338 -19.92 17.30 12.41
C GLY A 338 -21.20 18.12 12.59
N GLU A 339 -21.26 18.94 13.65
CA GLU A 339 -22.43 19.81 13.91
C GLU A 339 -22.72 20.81 12.78
N LYS A 340 -21.68 21.21 12.04
CA LYS A 340 -21.76 22.17 10.92
C LYS A 340 -22.06 21.51 9.57
N GLY A 341 -22.29 20.20 9.53
CA GLY A 341 -22.55 19.44 8.31
C GLY A 341 -21.43 18.44 7.94
N PRO A 342 -21.57 17.78 6.78
CA PRO A 342 -20.55 16.87 6.26
C PRO A 342 -19.29 17.63 5.86
N THR A 343 -18.14 17.01 6.10
CA THR A 343 -16.83 17.54 5.74
C THR A 343 -15.89 16.38 5.44
N VAL A 344 -15.01 16.56 4.48
CA VAL A 344 -14.00 15.54 4.15
C VAL A 344 -12.78 15.82 5.00
N LEU A 345 -12.36 14.80 5.75
CA LEU A 345 -11.14 14.80 6.55
C LEU A 345 -10.10 13.94 5.87
N ILE A 346 -8.84 14.31 5.93
CA ILE A 346 -7.75 13.43 5.52
C ILE A 346 -7.22 12.73 6.75
N GLY A 347 -7.43 11.42 6.84
CA GLY A 347 -6.81 10.57 7.84
C GLY A 347 -5.29 10.56 7.67
N ARG A 348 -4.57 10.36 8.77
CA ARG A 348 -3.10 10.20 8.78
C ARG A 348 -2.71 8.87 9.38
N ASP A 349 -3.25 8.55 10.55
CA ASP A 349 -3.02 7.27 11.22
C ASP A 349 -4.33 6.76 11.84
N LEU A 350 -4.47 5.43 11.97
CA LEU A 350 -5.65 4.76 12.52
C LEU A 350 -5.22 3.72 13.56
N SER A 351 -5.91 3.69 14.70
CA SER A 351 -5.89 2.62 15.72
C SER A 351 -7.30 2.13 15.97
N ALA A 352 -7.42 1.01 16.69
CA ALA A 352 -8.70 0.50 17.18
C ALA A 352 -9.54 1.55 17.94
N ARG A 353 -8.89 2.47 18.66
CA ARG A 353 -9.58 3.47 19.51
C ARG A 353 -9.56 4.91 19.05
N GLY A 354 -8.97 5.20 17.90
CA GLY A 354 -8.89 6.57 17.43
C GLY A 354 -7.98 6.74 16.25
N MET A 355 -7.83 7.98 15.82
CA MET A 355 -7.09 8.28 14.60
C MET A 355 -6.50 9.69 14.65
N ARG A 356 -5.59 10.02 13.75
CA ARG A 356 -5.18 11.41 13.50
C ARG A 356 -5.69 11.87 12.15
N ILE A 357 -6.17 13.11 12.08
CA ILE A 357 -6.57 13.77 10.84
C ILE A 357 -5.70 15.00 10.59
N GLU A 358 -5.66 15.46 9.33
CA GLU A 358 -5.10 16.76 8.99
C GLU A 358 -5.82 17.93 9.68
N ARG A 359 -5.09 19.04 9.82
CA ARG A 359 -5.64 20.27 10.38
C ARG A 359 -6.60 20.91 9.38
N VAL A 360 -7.85 21.06 9.79
CA VAL A 360 -8.86 21.85 9.06
C VAL A 360 -9.21 23.06 9.92
N GLY A 361 -9.09 24.27 9.35
CA GLY A 361 -9.08 25.53 10.12
C GLY A 361 -10.33 25.83 10.95
N ALA A 362 -11.44 25.14 10.70
CA ALA A 362 -12.71 25.35 11.39
C ALA A 362 -12.88 24.54 12.68
N PHE A 363 -12.00 23.57 12.96
CA PHE A 363 -12.18 22.64 14.08
C PHE A 363 -11.44 23.07 15.35
N ARG A 364 -11.98 22.59 16.47
CA ARG A 364 -11.47 22.81 17.81
C ARG A 364 -11.48 21.51 18.60
N GLN A 365 -10.67 21.47 19.65
CA GLN A 365 -10.74 20.39 20.63
C GLN A 365 -12.15 20.35 21.26
N GLY A 366 -12.70 19.15 21.40
CA GLY A 366 -14.08 18.89 21.83
C GLY A 366 -15.08 18.75 20.69
N ASP A 367 -14.73 19.14 19.45
CA ASP A 367 -15.61 18.92 18.30
C ASP A 367 -15.82 17.41 18.09
N ARG A 368 -17.08 17.05 17.84
CA ARG A 368 -17.52 15.67 17.65
C ARG A 368 -17.96 15.41 16.22
N PHE A 369 -17.64 14.21 15.76
CA PHE A 369 -17.87 13.76 14.41
C PHE A 369 -18.47 12.36 14.42
N ARG A 370 -19.30 12.07 13.42
CA ARG A 370 -19.61 10.71 13.00
C ARG A 370 -18.81 10.43 11.75
N LEU A 371 -17.83 9.54 11.85
CA LEU A 371 -16.91 9.18 10.77
C LEU A 371 -17.37 7.89 10.11
N ALA A 372 -17.32 7.84 8.79
CA ALA A 372 -17.45 6.60 8.03
C ALA A 372 -16.05 6.11 7.65
N LEU A 373 -15.59 5.01 8.27
CA LEU A 373 -14.29 4.41 7.99
C LEU A 373 -14.47 3.21 7.07
N HIS A 374 -13.80 3.25 5.92
CA HIS A 374 -13.83 2.16 4.94
C HIS A 374 -12.60 1.29 5.10
N GLY A 375 -12.81 -0.04 5.09
CA GLY A 375 -11.72 -1.01 5.10
C GLY A 375 -11.36 -1.55 3.71
N PRO A 376 -10.30 -2.38 3.61
CA PRO A 376 -9.82 -2.95 2.35
C PRO A 376 -10.78 -3.99 1.73
N GLY A 377 -11.93 -4.26 2.35
CA GLY A 377 -12.97 -5.14 1.82
C GLY A 377 -14.20 -4.35 1.34
N VAL A 378 -15.03 -4.97 0.49
CA VAL A 378 -16.27 -4.40 -0.07
C VAL A 378 -17.43 -4.40 0.95
N GLY A 379 -17.15 -4.06 2.21
CA GLY A 379 -18.13 -4.08 3.31
C GLY A 379 -18.73 -2.71 3.63
N GLU A 380 -19.81 -2.70 4.42
CA GLU A 380 -20.39 -1.46 4.97
C GLU A 380 -19.33 -0.66 5.76
N PRO A 381 -19.32 0.68 5.67
CA PRO A 381 -18.39 1.51 6.43
C PRO A 381 -18.61 1.35 7.93
N PHE A 382 -17.52 1.31 8.69
CA PHE A 382 -17.59 1.41 10.14
C PHE A 382 -17.99 2.83 10.51
N ILE A 383 -19.18 2.97 11.06
CA ILE A 383 -19.65 4.26 11.52
C ILE A 383 -19.21 4.45 12.97
N VAL A 384 -18.24 5.33 13.19
CA VAL A 384 -17.69 5.60 14.53
C VAL A 384 -18.01 7.01 14.96
N HIS A 385 -18.35 7.18 16.23
CA HIS A 385 -18.40 8.49 16.86
C HIS A 385 -17.00 8.86 17.32
N ALA A 386 -16.54 10.06 17.01
CA ALA A 386 -15.20 10.50 17.30
C ALA A 386 -15.20 11.91 17.89
N GLU A 387 -14.34 12.19 18.86
CA GLU A 387 -14.14 13.51 19.45
C GLU A 387 -12.70 13.95 19.26
N ILE A 388 -12.48 15.21 18.86
CA ILE A 388 -11.13 15.79 18.86
C ILE A 388 -10.69 15.99 20.30
N ILE A 389 -9.86 15.09 20.80
CA ILE A 389 -9.35 15.14 22.17
C ILE A 389 -8.05 15.94 22.29
N ARG A 390 -7.41 16.29 21.17
CA ARG A 390 -6.13 17.01 21.17
C ARG A 390 -5.86 17.70 19.83
N ASP A 391 -5.38 18.94 19.89
CA ASP A 391 -4.74 19.64 18.75
C ASP A 391 -3.23 19.38 18.80
N ASP A 392 -2.69 18.69 17.80
CA ASP A 392 -1.25 18.38 17.65
C ASP A 392 -0.53 19.44 16.78
N GLY A 393 -1.13 20.62 16.58
CA GLY A 393 -0.53 21.75 15.89
C GLY A 393 -0.49 21.55 14.37
N PRO A 394 0.67 21.72 13.71
CA PRO A 394 0.80 21.49 12.27
C PRO A 394 0.63 20.01 11.89
N GLU A 395 0.77 19.08 12.84
CA GLU A 395 0.61 17.64 12.62
C GLU A 395 -0.87 17.19 12.62
N GLY A 396 -1.82 18.11 12.86
CA GLY A 396 -3.26 17.86 12.75
C GLY A 396 -3.99 17.67 14.09
N PHE A 397 -5.14 17.00 14.05
CA PHE A 397 -5.99 16.75 15.23
C PHE A 397 -6.02 15.26 15.58
N ALA A 398 -5.93 14.93 16.87
CA ALA A 398 -6.12 13.57 17.36
C ALA A 398 -7.58 13.35 17.76
N LEU A 399 -8.21 12.34 17.15
CA LEU A 399 -9.55 11.91 17.46
C LEU A 399 -9.52 10.65 18.35
N LEU A 400 -10.43 10.61 19.31
CA LEU A 400 -10.75 9.42 20.09
C LEU A 400 -12.10 8.89 19.64
N PHE A 401 -12.21 7.59 19.37
CA PHE A 401 -13.48 6.95 19.08
C PHE A 401 -14.25 6.73 20.39
N ASP A 402 -15.47 7.27 20.46
CA ASP A 402 -16.38 7.14 21.59
C ASP A 402 -17.28 5.91 21.43
N ARG A 403 -17.45 5.15 22.51
CA ARG A 403 -18.40 4.02 22.63
C ARG A 403 -18.42 3.06 21.44
N LEU A 404 -17.27 2.52 21.08
CA LEU A 404 -17.23 1.39 20.14
C LEU A 404 -17.89 0.17 20.79
N ASP A 405 -18.86 -0.42 20.10
CA ASP A 405 -19.30 -1.77 20.47
C ASP A 405 -18.19 -2.77 20.14
N ARG A 406 -18.26 -3.95 20.79
CA ARG A 406 -17.23 -4.99 20.62
C ARG A 406 -17.07 -5.43 19.16
N PRO A 407 -18.14 -5.67 18.38
CA PRO A 407 -17.99 -6.01 16.96
C PRO A 407 -17.27 -4.95 16.13
N THR A 408 -17.57 -3.65 16.34
CA THR A 408 -16.91 -2.56 15.61
C THR A 408 -15.45 -2.42 16.03
N ALA A 409 -15.14 -2.57 17.32
CA ALA A 409 -13.76 -2.57 17.80
C ALA A 409 -12.94 -3.71 17.18
N ASP A 410 -13.46 -4.94 17.21
CA ASP A 410 -12.81 -6.12 16.61
C ASP A 410 -12.60 -5.93 15.09
N ALA A 411 -13.54 -5.28 14.41
CA ALA A 411 -13.43 -5.01 12.98
C ALA A 411 -12.45 -3.86 12.65
N LEU A 412 -12.38 -2.83 13.49
CA LEU A 412 -11.35 -1.78 13.39
C LEU A 412 -9.95 -2.33 13.65
N GLU A 413 -9.80 -3.26 14.60
CA GLU A 413 -8.53 -3.96 14.81
C GLU A 413 -8.10 -4.72 13.55
N LYS A 414 -9.03 -5.44 12.92
CA LYS A 414 -8.77 -6.11 11.63
C LYS A 414 -8.42 -5.11 10.53
N LEU A 415 -9.14 -3.99 10.42
CA LEU A 415 -8.84 -2.92 9.47
C LEU A 415 -7.42 -2.41 9.67
N VAL A 416 -7.06 -2.06 10.91
CA VAL A 416 -5.73 -1.56 11.26
C VAL A 416 -4.64 -2.59 10.93
N ALA A 417 -4.92 -3.88 11.13
CA ALA A 417 -4.03 -4.97 10.76
C ALA A 417 -3.87 -5.16 9.24
N CYS A 418 -4.80 -4.67 8.42
CA CYS A 418 -4.72 -4.75 6.97
C CYS A 418 -4.21 -3.46 6.29
N LEU A 419 -3.82 -2.45 7.07
CA LEU A 419 -3.19 -1.24 6.52
C LEU A 419 -1.84 -1.61 5.88
N PRO A 420 -1.43 -0.95 4.78
CA PRO A 420 -0.31 -1.43 3.96
C PRO A 420 0.95 -1.66 4.78
N ASP A 421 1.46 -2.89 4.72
CA ASP A 421 2.66 -3.30 5.44
C ASP A 421 3.93 -2.68 4.86
N VAL A 422 3.89 -2.25 3.59
CA VAL A 422 5.04 -1.72 2.86
C VAL A 422 4.86 -0.24 2.57
N GLU A 423 5.91 0.56 2.79
CA GLU A 423 5.91 1.99 2.48
C GLU A 423 7.22 2.44 1.83
N SER A 424 7.13 3.37 0.86
CA SER A 424 8.31 4.04 0.28
C SER A 424 8.85 5.14 1.20
N LEU A 425 10.17 5.20 1.32
CA LEU A 425 10.89 6.20 2.10
C LEU A 425 11.57 7.27 1.23
N GLU A 426 11.54 7.16 -0.10
CA GLU A 426 12.37 7.96 -1.01
C GLU A 426 11.85 9.39 -1.29
N ASP A 427 10.54 9.64 -1.26
CA ASP A 427 10.00 10.86 -1.88
C ASP A 427 9.82 12.09 -0.98
N GLY A 428 10.10 12.03 0.32
CA GLY A 428 9.92 13.17 1.24
C GLY A 428 8.45 13.58 1.48
N GLU A 429 7.59 13.44 0.47
CA GLU A 429 6.13 13.34 0.56
C GLU A 429 5.74 11.92 0.95
N ILE A 430 4.78 11.82 1.87
CA ILE A 430 4.24 10.55 2.35
C ILE A 430 3.31 10.03 1.24
N LYS A 431 3.85 9.38 0.22
CA LYS A 431 3.05 8.56 -0.67
C LYS A 431 3.15 7.14 -0.15
N GLY A 432 2.09 6.71 0.54
CA GLY A 432 1.91 5.29 0.81
C GLY A 432 1.96 4.56 -0.52
N MET A 433 3.02 3.79 -0.76
CA MET A 433 2.92 2.72 -1.73
C MET A 433 1.98 1.71 -1.09
N GLY A 434 0.67 1.79 -1.36
CA GLY A 434 -0.16 0.59 -1.25
C GLY A 434 0.65 -0.50 -1.94
N ALA A 435 0.96 -1.61 -1.25
CA ALA A 435 2.01 -2.53 -1.65
C ALA A 435 1.72 -3.13 -3.02
N VAL A 436 2.14 -2.42 -4.07
CA VAL A 436 2.05 -2.86 -5.44
C VAL A 436 3.27 -3.76 -5.63
N LEU A 437 3.05 -5.03 -5.33
CA LEU A 437 4.07 -6.07 -5.37
C LEU A 437 3.86 -6.88 -6.65
N PHE A 438 4.89 -6.95 -7.48
CA PHE A 438 4.87 -7.70 -8.73
C PHE A 438 5.97 -8.74 -8.75
N GLU A 439 5.59 -9.94 -9.16
CA GLU A 439 6.53 -10.96 -9.60
C GLU A 439 6.88 -10.70 -11.08
N ILE A 440 8.15 -10.77 -11.43
CA ILE A 440 8.61 -10.73 -12.81
C ILE A 440 9.32 -12.05 -13.09
N MET A 441 8.70 -12.87 -13.95
CA MET A 441 9.25 -14.15 -14.33
C MET A 441 10.32 -13.98 -15.41
N SER A 442 11.51 -14.52 -15.17
CA SER A 442 12.57 -14.69 -16.16
C SER A 442 12.17 -15.72 -17.22
N GLU A 443 12.65 -15.55 -18.46
CA GLU A 443 12.55 -16.57 -19.51
C GLU A 443 13.49 -17.72 -19.15
N SER A 444 12.96 -18.93 -19.08
CA SER A 444 13.77 -20.15 -19.13
C SER A 444 14.02 -20.43 -20.61
N ASP A 445 15.28 -20.39 -21.04
CA ASP A 445 15.71 -20.83 -22.37
C ASP A 445 15.39 -22.32 -22.63
#